data_AF-A0A1V5M3D3-F1
#
_entry.id   AF-A0A1V5M3D3-F1
#
_cell.length_a   1.000
_cell.length_b   1.000
_cell.length_c   1.000
_cell.angle_alpha   90.00
_cell.angle_beta   90.00
_cell.angle_gamma   90.00
#
_symmetry.space_group_name_H-M   'P 1'
#
loop_
_entity.id
_entity.type
_entity.pdbx_description
1 polymer ?
#
loop_
_entity_poly.entity_id
_entity_poly.type
_entity_poly.pdbx_seq_one_letter_code
_entity_poly.pdbx_strand_id
1 'polypeptide(L)'
;MESSIPPPVGSASTPPRSPWKIILLVLAALVGLGVVIAGGFALLVAYAFSYSPSASQHIPSKDGKYILVTSVITDKANPQYTHVTFTVQDAAGKTVFSEVTGASDRMKWRMYWGDNYRIWLNSSDIGSYCWDHQPGGIWKPR
;
A
#
# COMPACT_ATOMS: atom_id res chain seq x y z
N MET A 1 -45.06 -44.73 -64.96
CA MET A 1 -45.87 -43.96 -64.01
C MET A 1 -45.21 -42.61 -63.85
N GLU A 2 -45.76 -41.62 -64.56
CA GLU A 2 -45.41 -40.20 -64.45
C GLU A 2 -45.58 -39.71 -63.01
N SER A 3 -44.62 -38.92 -62.53
CA SER A 3 -44.75 -38.11 -61.32
C SER A 3 -44.27 -36.70 -61.65
N SER A 4 -45.23 -35.80 -61.71
CA SER A 4 -45.10 -34.38 -62.02
C SER A 4 -44.65 -33.62 -60.77
N ILE A 5 -43.52 -32.93 -60.82
CA ILE A 5 -43.04 -32.08 -59.71
C ILE A 5 -43.02 -30.61 -60.19
N PRO A 6 -43.62 -29.66 -59.43
CA PRO A 6 -43.79 -28.26 -59.83
C PRO A 6 -42.49 -27.44 -59.77
N PRO A 7 -42.44 -26.27 -60.45
CA PRO A 7 -41.24 -25.43 -60.47
C PRO A 7 -40.99 -24.73 -59.12
N PRO A 8 -39.71 -24.49 -58.74
CA PRO A 8 -39.39 -23.85 -57.47
C PRO A 8 -39.67 -22.34 -57.47
N VAL A 9 -40.21 -21.91 -56.32
CA VAL A 9 -40.57 -20.55 -55.91
C VAL A 9 -39.34 -19.63 -55.87
N GLY A 10 -39.50 -18.41 -56.37
CA GLY A 10 -38.46 -17.39 -56.48
C GLY A 10 -37.75 -17.05 -55.18
N SER A 11 -36.42 -16.90 -55.26
CA SER A 11 -35.56 -16.52 -54.14
C SER A 11 -35.69 -15.03 -53.83
N ALA A 12 -36.19 -14.71 -52.64
CA ALA A 12 -36.11 -13.38 -52.06
C ALA A 12 -34.65 -13.06 -51.72
N SER A 13 -34.12 -11.95 -52.24
CA SER A 13 -32.76 -11.46 -51.96
C SER A 13 -32.71 -10.77 -50.59
N THR A 14 -31.99 -11.36 -49.63
CA THR A 14 -31.66 -10.73 -48.35
C THR A 14 -30.59 -9.64 -48.55
N PRO A 15 -30.71 -8.43 -47.97
CA PRO A 15 -29.67 -7.41 -48.11
C PRO A 15 -28.39 -7.81 -47.33
N PRO A 16 -27.19 -7.46 -47.83
CA PRO A 16 -25.94 -7.84 -47.18
C PRO A 16 -25.73 -7.08 -45.86
N ARG A 17 -25.44 -7.84 -44.80
CA ARG A 17 -25.04 -7.28 -43.49
C ARG A 17 -23.69 -6.57 -43.63
N SER A 18 -23.66 -5.28 -43.31
CA SER A 18 -22.50 -4.42 -43.55
C SER A 18 -21.35 -4.70 -42.56
N PRO A 19 -20.14 -5.07 -43.00
CA PRO A 19 -19.05 -5.54 -42.14
C PRO A 19 -18.43 -4.44 -41.25
N TRP A 20 -18.63 -3.16 -41.57
CA TRP A 20 -18.05 -2.03 -40.83
C TRP A 20 -18.56 -1.91 -39.38
N LYS A 21 -19.80 -2.35 -39.11
CA LYS A 21 -20.38 -2.33 -37.75
C LYS A 21 -19.71 -3.32 -36.81
N ILE A 22 -19.22 -4.45 -37.34
CA ILE A 22 -18.50 -5.46 -36.55
C ILE A 22 -17.09 -4.96 -36.23
N ILE A 23 -16.42 -4.32 -37.19
CA ILE A 23 -15.07 -3.78 -37.02
C ILE A 23 -15.05 -2.65 -35.96
N LEU A 24 -16.05 -1.76 -35.94
CA LEU A 24 -16.17 -0.72 -34.92
C LEU A 24 -16.41 -1.26 -33.51
N LEU A 25 -17.19 -2.34 -33.36
CA LEU A 25 -17.44 -2.96 -32.06
C LEU A 25 -16.19 -3.67 -31.51
N VAL A 26 -15.39 -4.30 -32.39
CA VAL A 26 -14.14 -4.97 -31.98
C VAL A 26 -13.06 -3.94 -31.57
N LEU A 27 -12.97 -2.80 -32.26
CA LEU A 27 -12.03 -1.74 -31.91
C LEU A 27 -12.37 -1.05 -30.58
N ALA A 28 -13.65 -0.82 -30.29
CA ALA A 28 -14.08 -0.21 -29.02
C ALA A 28 -13.81 -1.11 -27.80
N ALA A 29 -13.94 -2.44 -27.94
CA ALA A 29 -13.68 -3.39 -26.86
C ALA A 29 -12.19 -3.50 -26.49
N LEU A 30 -11.28 -3.34 -27.45
CA LEU A 30 -9.83 -3.45 -27.21
C LEU A 30 -9.25 -2.22 -26.48
N VAL A 31 -9.81 -1.02 -26.68
CA VAL A 31 -9.35 0.21 -26.02
C VAL A 31 -9.83 0.28 -24.56
N GLY A 32 -11.02 -0.23 -24.25
CA GLY A 32 -11.56 -0.25 -22.89
C GLY A 32 -10.81 -1.20 -21.93
N LEU A 33 -10.27 -2.32 -22.44
CA LEU A 33 -9.60 -3.32 -21.62
C LEU A 33 -8.18 -2.89 -21.18
N GLY A 34 -7.47 -2.13 -22.01
CA GLY A 34 -6.10 -1.67 -21.71
C GLY A 34 -6.01 -0.67 -20.54
N VAL A 35 -7.02 0.19 -20.38
CA VAL A 35 -7.05 1.21 -19.33
C VAL A 35 -7.31 0.60 -17.95
N VAL A 36 -8.13 -0.45 -17.86
CA VAL A 36 -8.44 -1.13 -16.59
C VAL A 36 -7.24 -1.95 -16.09
N ILE A 37 -6.51 -2.60 -16.99
CA ILE A 37 -5.34 -3.41 -16.62
C ILE A 37 -4.16 -2.51 -16.22
N ALA A 38 -3.91 -1.40 -16.92
CA ALA A 38 -2.85 -0.46 -16.57
C ALA A 38 -3.14 0.29 -15.25
N GLY A 39 -4.38 0.72 -15.04
CA GLY A 39 -4.80 1.37 -13.79
C GLY A 39 -4.80 0.43 -12.58
N GLY A 40 -5.25 -0.81 -12.77
CA GLY A 40 -5.23 -1.84 -11.72
C GLY A 40 -3.81 -2.25 -11.34
N PHE A 41 -2.91 -2.40 -12.32
CA PHE A 41 -1.51 -2.74 -12.06
C PHE A 41 -0.76 -1.61 -11.35
N ALA A 42 -1.00 -0.34 -11.70
CA ALA A 42 -0.40 0.80 -10.99
C ALA A 42 -0.82 0.87 -9.51
N LEU A 43 -2.09 0.56 -9.20
CA LEU A 43 -2.58 0.48 -7.81
C LEU A 43 -1.99 -0.71 -7.05
N LEU A 44 -1.86 -1.87 -7.70
CA LEU A 44 -1.28 -3.08 -7.09
C LEU A 44 0.22 -2.91 -6.83
N VAL A 45 0.92 -2.23 -7.74
CA VAL A 45 2.33 -1.84 -7.61
C VAL A 45 2.53 -0.81 -6.49
N ALA A 46 1.68 0.22 -6.38
CA ALA A 46 1.72 1.17 -5.26
C ALA A 46 1.46 0.51 -3.89
N TYR A 47 0.60 -0.51 -3.85
CA TYR A 47 0.35 -1.29 -2.64
C TYR A 47 1.55 -2.18 -2.27
N ALA A 48 2.22 -2.76 -3.27
CA ALA A 48 3.39 -3.61 -3.08
C ALA A 48 4.66 -2.83 -2.67
N PHE A 49 4.83 -1.58 -3.14
CA PHE A 49 6.00 -0.74 -2.80
C PHE A 49 5.93 -0.07 -1.42
N SER A 50 4.85 -0.26 -0.65
CA SER A 50 4.74 0.29 0.71
C SER A 50 5.42 -0.56 1.79
N TYR A 51 6.07 -1.67 1.43
CA TYR A 51 6.69 -2.60 2.38
C TYR A 51 8.19 -2.75 2.12
N SER A 52 8.98 -1.76 2.52
CA SER A 52 10.42 -1.94 2.66
C SER A 52 10.73 -2.57 4.02
N PRO A 53 11.47 -3.69 4.07
CA PRO A 53 11.99 -4.22 5.33
C PRO A 53 12.91 -3.17 5.98
N SER A 54 12.74 -3.01 7.29
CA SER A 54 13.13 -1.86 8.12
C SER A 54 14.59 -1.41 7.99
N ALA A 55 14.86 -0.51 7.05
CA ALA A 55 15.97 0.43 7.19
C ALA A 55 15.68 1.36 8.37
N SER A 56 16.73 1.75 9.10
CA SER A 56 16.61 2.77 10.15
C SER A 56 15.98 4.03 9.57
N GLN A 57 14.83 4.47 10.10
CA GLN A 57 14.14 5.67 9.62
C GLN A 57 14.43 6.83 10.54
N HIS A 58 14.80 7.98 9.97
CA HIS A 58 14.99 9.23 10.69
C HIS A 58 13.85 10.18 10.34
N ILE A 59 12.99 10.48 11.29
CA ILE A 59 11.76 11.25 11.08
C ILE A 59 11.84 12.49 11.98
N PRO A 60 12.04 13.70 11.43
CA PRO A 60 12.09 14.92 12.25
C PRO A 60 10.71 15.29 12.80
N SER A 61 10.66 15.88 13.99
CA SER A 61 9.47 16.57 14.52
C SER A 61 9.12 17.77 13.64
N LYS A 62 7.88 18.29 13.73
CA LYS A 62 7.46 19.41 12.85
C LYS A 62 8.26 20.68 13.09
N ASP A 63 8.77 20.89 14.31
CA ASP A 63 9.65 22.00 14.68
C ASP A 63 11.15 21.69 14.54
N GLY A 64 11.51 20.46 14.14
CA GLY A 64 12.89 20.02 13.94
C GLY A 64 13.73 19.89 15.22
N LYS A 65 13.14 20.05 16.42
CA LYS A 65 13.88 19.91 17.68
C LYS A 65 14.28 18.47 18.01
N TYR A 66 13.47 17.52 17.54
CA TYR A 66 13.67 16.11 17.79
C TYR A 66 13.69 15.31 16.49
N ILE A 67 14.42 14.20 16.52
CA ILE A 67 14.45 13.22 15.46
C ILE A 67 14.02 11.88 16.06
N LEU A 68 12.95 11.32 15.52
CA LEU A 68 12.53 9.96 15.82
C LEU A 68 13.34 9.01 14.94
N VAL A 69 14.08 8.10 15.56
CA VAL A 69 14.85 7.08 14.87
C VAL A 69 14.29 5.72 15.20
N THR A 70 13.79 4.98 14.20
CA THR A 70 13.24 3.62 14.40
C THR A 70 14.23 2.56 13.93
N SER A 71 14.37 1.46 14.66
CA SER A 71 15.21 0.34 14.26
C SER A 71 14.60 -1.00 14.68
N VAL A 72 15.21 -2.10 14.28
CA VAL A 72 14.81 -3.47 14.66
C VAL A 72 15.97 -4.14 15.38
N ILE A 73 15.68 -4.86 16.45
CA ILE A 73 16.68 -5.67 17.16
C ILE A 73 17.07 -6.86 16.27
N THR A 74 18.30 -6.85 15.75
CA THR A 74 18.82 -7.91 14.87
C THR A 74 19.69 -8.94 15.59
N ASP A 75 20.02 -8.71 16.86
CA ASP A 75 20.79 -9.68 17.66
C ASP A 75 19.90 -10.86 18.06
N LYS A 76 20.25 -12.05 17.57
CA LYS A 76 19.52 -13.29 17.83
C LYS A 76 19.66 -13.81 19.27
N ALA A 77 20.67 -13.34 20.01
CA ALA A 77 20.82 -13.68 21.43
C ALA A 77 19.87 -12.86 22.33
N ASN A 78 19.34 -11.75 21.83
CA ASN A 78 18.40 -10.91 22.57
C ASN A 78 17.00 -11.58 22.59
N PRO A 79 16.35 -11.74 23.76
CA PRO A 79 15.00 -12.31 23.84
C PRO A 79 13.94 -11.51 23.08
N GLN A 80 14.21 -10.22 22.79
CA GLN A 80 13.37 -9.33 22.00
C GLN A 80 13.85 -9.25 20.53
N TYR A 81 14.60 -10.25 20.04
CA TYR A 81 14.97 -10.34 18.63
C TYR A 81 13.75 -10.10 17.74
N THR A 82 13.92 -9.32 16.66
CA THR A 82 12.88 -8.82 15.75
C THR A 82 11.96 -7.73 16.28
N HIS A 83 12.04 -7.34 17.55
CA HIS A 83 11.23 -6.22 18.04
C HIS A 83 11.72 -4.89 17.47
N VAL A 84 10.75 -4.03 17.19
CA VAL A 84 10.96 -2.65 16.77
C VAL A 84 11.31 -1.82 17.99
N THR A 85 12.34 -1.03 17.86
CA THR A 85 12.75 -0.01 18.84
C THR A 85 12.62 1.36 18.22
N PHE A 86 12.46 2.36 19.07
CA PHE A 86 12.69 3.73 18.64
C PHE A 86 13.50 4.51 19.64
N THR A 87 14.21 5.51 19.13
CA THR A 87 14.91 6.51 19.93
C THR A 87 14.45 7.89 19.52
N VAL A 88 14.47 8.81 20.47
CA VAL A 88 14.30 10.24 20.22
C VAL A 88 15.64 10.88 20.43
N GLN A 89 16.14 11.55 19.40
CA GLN A 89 17.36 12.34 19.45
C GLN A 89 17.02 13.82 19.47
N ASP A 90 17.81 14.63 20.18
CA ASP A 90 17.75 16.08 20.08
C ASP A 90 18.45 16.60 18.81
N ALA A 91 18.42 17.92 18.60
CA ALA A 91 19.07 18.57 17.46
C ALA A 91 20.60 18.38 17.41
N ALA A 92 21.24 18.00 18.52
CA ALA A 92 22.67 17.67 18.58
C ALA A 92 22.93 16.18 18.28
N GLY A 93 21.89 15.39 17.99
CA GLY A 93 21.98 13.95 17.74
C GLY A 93 22.08 13.12 19.03
N LYS A 94 21.91 13.72 20.21
CA LYS A 94 21.96 13.00 21.48
C LYS A 94 20.63 12.29 21.72
N THR A 95 20.67 11.00 21.99
CA THR A 95 19.50 10.24 22.43
C THR A 95 19.01 10.74 23.78
N VAL A 96 17.76 11.23 23.81
CA VAL A 96 17.06 11.67 25.03
C VAL A 96 16.03 10.64 25.51
N PHE A 97 15.61 9.72 24.63
CA PHE A 97 14.69 8.64 24.96
C PHE A 97 14.91 7.43 24.05
N SER A 98 14.66 6.24 24.58
CA SER A 98 14.74 4.97 23.84
C SER A 98 13.73 4.01 24.42
N GLU A 99 13.04 3.28 23.55
CA GLU A 99 12.03 2.29 23.95
C GLU A 99 12.06 1.08 23.01
N VAL A 100 11.89 -0.11 23.59
CA VAL A 100 11.57 -1.31 22.82
C VAL A 100 10.06 -1.46 22.78
N THR A 101 9.49 -1.52 21.59
CA THR A 101 8.05 -1.62 21.42
C THR A 101 7.57 -3.07 21.46
N GLY A 102 6.26 -3.26 21.49
CA GLY A 102 5.64 -4.57 21.30
C GLY A 102 5.55 -5.02 19.83
N ALA A 103 5.85 -4.14 18.86
CA ALA A 103 5.78 -4.50 17.45
C ALA A 103 7.01 -5.29 17.02
N SER A 104 6.84 -6.30 16.17
CA SER A 104 7.94 -6.99 15.51
C SER A 104 8.10 -6.54 14.05
N ASP A 105 9.27 -6.80 13.46
CA ASP A 105 9.59 -6.52 12.07
C ASP A 105 8.66 -7.20 11.06
N ARG A 106 7.95 -8.27 11.48
CA ARG A 106 6.98 -9.00 10.66
C ARG A 106 5.59 -8.38 10.70
N MET A 107 5.31 -7.54 11.69
CA MET A 107 4.00 -6.87 11.82
C MET A 107 3.88 -5.70 10.85
N LYS A 108 2.65 -5.33 10.54
CA LYS A 108 2.39 -4.14 9.72
C LYS A 108 2.29 -2.93 10.63
N TRP A 109 3.42 -2.30 10.89
CA TRP A 109 3.51 -1.14 11.76
C TRP A 109 4.01 0.11 11.03
N ARG A 110 3.70 1.27 11.62
CA ARG A 110 4.24 2.57 11.24
C ARG A 110 4.45 3.41 12.48
N MET A 111 5.60 4.08 12.58
CA MET A 111 5.82 5.12 13.57
C MET A 111 5.90 6.49 12.94
N TYR A 112 5.38 7.50 13.64
CA TYR A 112 5.37 8.88 13.16
C TYR A 112 5.13 9.88 14.30
N TRP A 113 5.47 11.15 14.04
CA TRP A 113 5.10 12.27 14.90
C TRP A 113 3.63 12.65 14.70
N GLY A 114 2.82 12.64 15.77
CA GLY A 114 1.48 13.25 15.74
C GLY A 114 1.56 14.78 15.78
N ASP A 115 2.47 15.29 16.60
CA ASP A 115 2.86 16.70 16.72
C ASP A 115 4.34 16.78 17.13
N ASN A 116 4.81 17.90 17.68
CA ASN A 116 6.21 18.07 18.09
C ASN A 116 6.61 17.23 19.30
N TYR A 117 5.63 16.76 20.08
CA TYR A 117 5.79 16.22 21.41
C TYR A 117 5.02 14.91 21.59
N ARG A 118 4.47 14.35 20.52
CA ARG A 118 3.73 13.09 20.53
C ARG A 118 4.18 12.16 19.42
N ILE A 119 4.54 10.94 19.80
CA ILE A 119 4.91 9.86 18.90
C ILE A 119 3.78 8.84 18.87
N TRP A 120 3.44 8.37 17.68
CA TRP A 120 2.49 7.28 17.46
C TRP A 120 3.19 6.06 16.89
N LEU A 121 2.82 4.90 17.39
CA LEU A 121 3.03 3.60 16.76
C LEU A 121 1.66 3.04 16.40
N ASN A 122 1.38 2.87 15.12
CA ASN A 122 0.17 2.19 14.66
C ASN A 122 0.58 0.84 14.08
N SER A 123 -0.02 -0.23 14.58
CA SER A 123 0.13 -1.57 14.04
C SER A 123 -1.25 -2.19 13.82
N SER A 124 -1.46 -2.83 12.67
CA SER A 124 -2.71 -3.59 12.46
C SER A 124 -2.80 -4.83 13.36
N ASP A 125 -1.67 -5.28 13.89
CA ASP A 125 -1.55 -6.54 14.63
C ASP A 125 -1.72 -6.34 16.14
N ILE A 126 -1.17 -5.25 16.68
CA ILE A 126 -1.16 -4.98 18.14
C ILE A 126 -1.91 -3.70 18.53
N GLY A 127 -2.52 -3.01 17.56
CA GLY A 127 -3.22 -1.75 17.79
C GLY A 127 -2.29 -0.54 17.77
N SER A 128 -2.75 0.55 18.40
CA SER A 128 -2.05 1.84 18.39
C SER A 128 -1.57 2.21 19.78
N TYR A 129 -0.34 2.71 19.85
CA TYR A 129 0.31 3.18 21.07
C TYR A 129 0.79 4.61 20.84
N CYS A 130 0.81 5.42 21.91
CA CYS A 130 1.38 6.75 21.82
C CYS A 130 2.23 7.10 23.04
N TRP A 131 3.24 7.92 22.80
CA TRP A 131 4.12 8.47 23.82
C TRP A 131 4.04 9.99 23.77
N ASP A 132 3.75 10.60 24.92
CA ASP A 132 3.74 12.04 25.10
C ASP A 132 5.01 12.51 25.81
N HIS A 133 5.59 13.60 25.31
CA HIS A 133 6.63 14.34 26.00
C HIS A 133 6.02 15.16 27.14
N GLN A 134 6.52 14.92 28.35
CA GLN A 134 6.10 15.58 29.57
C GLN A 134 7.05 16.72 29.93
N PRO A 135 6.59 17.72 30.72
CA PRO A 135 7.47 18.67 31.36
C PRO A 135 8.59 17.94 32.14
N GLY A 136 9.85 18.35 31.94
CA GLY A 136 11.01 17.69 32.53
C GLY A 136 11.77 16.72 31.61
N GLY A 137 11.39 16.61 30.34
CA GLY A 137 12.16 15.82 29.35
C GLY A 137 11.81 14.33 29.33
N ILE A 138 10.74 13.93 30.00
CA ILE A 138 10.33 12.53 30.16
C ILE A 138 9.31 12.18 29.07
N TRP A 139 9.47 11.05 28.42
CA TRP A 139 8.46 10.48 27.53
C TRP A 139 7.68 9.41 28.28
N LYS A 140 6.34 9.44 28.18
CA LYS A 140 5.48 8.44 28.83
C LYS A 140 4.51 7.80 27.85
N PRO A 141 4.35 6.46 27.90
CA PRO A 141 3.27 5.80 27.19
C PRO A 141 1.92 6.25 27.76
N ARG A 142 0.90 6.32 26.90
CA ARG A 142 -0.49 6.59 27.26
C ARG A 142 -1.35 5.37 26.99
#